data_AF-E3QS29-F1
#
_entry.id   AF-E3QS29-F1
#
_cell.length_a   1.000
_cell.length_b   1.000
_cell.length_c   1.000
_cell.angle_alpha   90.00
_cell.angle_beta   90.00
_cell.angle_gamma   90.00
#
_symmetry.space_group_name_H-M   'P 1'
#
loop_
_entity.id
_entity.type
_entity.pdbx_description
1 polymer ?
#
loop_
_entity_poly.entity_id
_entity_poly.type
_entity_poly.pdbx_seq_one_letter_code
_entity_poly.pdbx_strand_id
1 'polypeptide(L)'
;MHHPTLLAAGAAVLSALPGAQAGMYPKSSAVLQVDAKNYDDLIAKSNYTSIVEFYAPWCGHCQNLKPAYEKAAKNLNGLAKVAAVDCDEEANKPLCGQFGVQGFPTLKIVKPGKKPGKPVVEDYQGPRTATGIVEAVVDKISNHVKRVTDKDIDSFVEGDRPKAILFTEKGTTSALLRSVAIDFLDAVTVGQVRSKESKAVEKFGVKSFPTLVLLPGGDKEPIVYDGEMKKDGLVSFISQVASPNPDPAPKGDKKKADKKTEKKAGKKAEKSEPASAQSSTSTAADEKATPKAETSNETPSAEQTAPAASAVPSLPVADTPEKLQAECLSAKSHTCILAFVPSKENEKAEKALTSLSELVHKYEQSHRKLFPFFSVPSDNTAASTVTKGLGLTGDVEIVAVNARRGWWRHYEGDFDVVSVESWIDAIRLGEGVKQTLPEGLVVEEVKTESAEESTASTAATEPVPKSETEAPKETPSDAHDEL
;
A
#
# COMPACT_ATOMS: atom_id res chain seq x y z
N MET A 1 27.30 -51.95 48.97
CA MET A 1 26.10 -51.10 49.13
C MET A 1 26.51 -49.65 48.94
N HIS A 2 25.59 -48.83 48.46
CA HIS A 2 25.73 -47.67 47.57
C HIS A 2 26.51 -46.43 48.07
N HIS A 3 27.11 -45.72 47.09
CA HIS A 3 27.43 -44.27 46.99
C HIS A 3 26.21 -43.35 47.26
N PRO A 4 26.28 -42.00 47.15
CA PRO A 4 27.33 -40.95 47.35
C PRO A 4 26.77 -39.76 48.23
N THR A 5 27.34 -38.56 48.40
CA THR A 5 27.31 -37.41 47.46
C THR A 5 27.89 -36.13 48.10
N LEU A 6 28.65 -35.40 47.30
CA LEU A 6 29.11 -34.00 47.40
C LEU A 6 27.97 -32.99 47.61
N LEU A 7 28.23 -31.88 48.30
CA LEU A 7 27.43 -30.65 48.19
C LEU A 7 28.37 -29.44 48.03
N ALA A 8 28.41 -28.95 46.79
CA ALA A 8 29.14 -27.77 46.36
C ALA A 8 28.29 -26.50 46.55
N ALA A 9 28.96 -25.42 46.93
CA ALA A 9 28.42 -24.07 46.99
C ALA A 9 28.09 -23.54 45.58
N GLY A 10 26.90 -22.99 45.40
CA GLY A 10 26.48 -22.30 44.18
C GLY A 10 25.77 -21.00 44.55
N ALA A 11 26.52 -19.89 44.57
CA ALA A 11 25.95 -18.55 44.61
C ALA A 11 25.45 -18.19 43.20
N ALA A 12 24.13 -18.17 43.01
CA ALA A 12 23.52 -17.69 41.78
C ALA A 12 23.51 -16.15 41.79
N VAL A 13 24.45 -15.55 41.06
CA VAL A 13 24.39 -14.13 40.69
C VAL A 13 23.29 -13.99 39.64
N LEU A 14 22.16 -13.42 40.04
CA LEU A 14 21.08 -13.03 39.15
C LEU A 14 21.53 -11.81 38.36
N SER A 15 22.19 -12.04 37.22
CA SER A 15 22.55 -11.00 36.26
C SER A 15 21.27 -10.41 35.67
N ALA A 16 20.84 -9.27 36.22
CA ALA A 16 19.90 -8.38 35.56
C ALA A 16 20.56 -7.88 34.27
N LEU A 17 20.21 -8.49 33.14
CA LEU A 17 20.49 -7.91 31.83
C LEU A 17 19.65 -6.62 31.73
N PRO A 18 20.25 -5.43 31.51
CA PRO A 18 19.49 -4.31 31.00
C PRO A 18 18.89 -4.75 29.66
N GLY A 19 17.56 -4.88 29.62
CA GLY A 19 16.84 -5.17 28.39
C GLY A 19 17.19 -4.09 27.39
N ALA A 20 18.05 -4.42 26.42
CA ALA A 20 18.07 -3.71 25.16
C ALA A 20 16.66 -3.90 24.58
N GLN A 21 15.79 -2.91 24.77
CA GLN A 21 14.48 -2.91 24.17
C GLN A 21 14.70 -2.99 22.66
N ALA A 22 14.45 -4.16 22.09
CA ALA A 22 14.34 -4.28 20.66
C ALA A 22 13.11 -3.46 20.29
N GLY A 23 13.31 -2.35 19.56
CA GLY A 23 12.22 -1.53 19.05
C GLY A 23 11.16 -2.38 18.34
N MET A 24 9.93 -1.85 18.25
CA MET A 24 8.76 -2.57 17.72
C MET A 24 9.04 -3.21 16.36
N TYR A 25 9.88 -2.60 15.53
CA TYR A 25 10.31 -3.13 14.25
C TYR A 25 11.75 -3.67 14.33
N PRO A 26 11.98 -4.95 13.97
CA PRO A 26 13.32 -5.52 13.96
C PRO A 26 14.18 -4.90 12.84
N LYS A 27 15.51 -5.04 12.94
CA LYS A 27 16.47 -4.57 11.91
C LYS A 27 16.26 -5.19 10.53
N SER A 28 15.58 -6.33 10.44
CA SER A 28 15.21 -7.00 9.18
C SER A 28 13.92 -6.44 8.56
N SER A 29 13.21 -5.55 9.25
CA SER A 29 12.01 -4.90 8.73
C SER A 29 12.38 -3.89 7.64
N ALA A 30 11.47 -3.70 6.68
CA ALA A 30 11.58 -2.61 5.69
C ALA A 30 11.31 -1.23 6.31
N VAL A 31 10.79 -1.17 7.54
CA VAL A 31 10.57 0.07 8.29
C VAL A 31 11.88 0.55 8.89
N LEU A 32 12.33 1.74 8.47
CA LEU A 32 13.55 2.36 8.95
C LEU A 32 13.39 2.80 10.41
N GLN A 33 14.21 2.26 11.31
CA GLN A 33 14.29 2.76 12.68
C GLN A 33 15.08 4.07 12.71
N VAL A 34 14.43 5.13 13.18
CA VAL A 34 14.96 6.48 13.22
C VAL A 34 14.97 6.97 14.66
N ASP A 35 16.06 7.62 15.06
CA ASP A 35 16.25 8.23 16.36
C ASP A 35 16.60 9.72 16.21
N ALA A 36 16.67 10.44 17.33
CA ALA A 36 17.02 11.86 17.34
C ALA A 36 18.40 12.18 16.73
N LYS A 37 19.33 11.23 16.67
CA LYS A 37 20.68 11.44 16.15
C LYS A 37 20.74 11.29 14.64
N ASN A 38 19.91 10.43 14.07
CA ASN A 38 19.92 10.09 12.64
C ASN A 38 18.73 10.65 11.85
N TYR A 39 17.71 11.19 12.51
CA TYR A 39 16.52 11.79 11.87
C TYR A 39 16.89 12.79 10.77
N ASP A 40 17.82 13.70 11.07
CA ASP A 40 18.22 14.74 10.12
C ASP A 40 18.79 14.16 8.83
N ASP A 41 19.66 13.16 8.94
CA ASP A 41 20.33 12.57 7.79
C ASP A 41 19.36 11.66 7.03
N LEU A 42 18.64 10.78 7.73
CA LEU A 42 17.76 9.79 7.11
C LEU A 42 16.46 10.37 6.58
N ILE A 43 15.91 11.42 7.19
CA ILE A 43 14.58 11.95 6.87
C ILE A 43 14.67 13.41 6.43
N ALA A 44 15.15 14.31 7.29
CA ALA A 44 15.00 15.76 7.05
C ALA A 44 15.80 16.30 5.85
N LYS A 45 16.96 15.69 5.56
CA LYS A 45 17.85 16.04 4.44
C LYS A 45 17.70 15.10 3.24
N SER A 46 16.83 14.10 3.31
CA SER A 46 16.62 13.20 2.18
C SER A 46 15.85 13.90 1.06
N ASN A 47 16.15 13.53 -0.18
CA ASN A 47 15.36 13.93 -1.35
C ASN A 47 14.10 13.07 -1.53
N TYR A 48 13.92 12.04 -0.71
CA TYR A 48 12.74 11.19 -0.72
C TYR A 48 11.63 11.72 0.19
N THR A 49 10.39 11.59 -0.27
CA THR A 49 9.23 11.69 0.62
C THR A 49 9.26 10.52 1.60
N SER A 50 8.95 10.80 2.85
CA SER A 50 8.93 9.82 3.93
C SER A 50 7.58 9.84 4.65
N ILE A 51 7.08 8.70 5.12
CA ILE A 51 6.11 8.66 6.20
C ILE A 51 6.84 8.22 7.48
N VAL A 52 6.59 8.93 8.58
CA VAL A 52 7.22 8.70 9.88
C VAL A 52 6.13 8.40 10.90
N GLU A 53 6.24 7.23 11.53
CA GLU A 53 5.44 6.84 12.68
C GLU A 53 6.14 7.24 13.97
N PHE A 54 5.47 7.99 14.81
CA PHE A 54 5.87 8.24 16.18
C PHE A 54 5.05 7.32 17.08
N TYR A 55 5.71 6.39 17.77
CA TYR A 55 5.08 5.29 18.50
C TYR A 55 5.66 5.09 19.90
N ALA A 56 5.06 4.17 20.65
CA ALA A 56 5.64 3.56 21.85
C ALA A 56 5.42 2.03 21.81
N PRO A 57 6.39 1.18 22.22
CA PRO A 57 6.30 -0.28 22.06
C PRO A 57 5.11 -0.92 22.79
N TRP A 58 4.72 -0.33 23.93
CA TRP A 58 3.60 -0.77 24.77
C TRP A 58 2.22 -0.33 24.25
N CYS A 59 2.16 0.52 23.22
CA CYS A 59 0.89 1.04 22.71
C CYS A 59 0.18 0.00 21.80
N GLY A 60 -0.97 -0.51 22.25
CA GLY A 60 -1.77 -1.47 21.49
C GLY A 60 -2.21 -0.97 20.11
N HIS A 61 -2.49 0.33 19.94
CA HIS A 61 -2.80 0.89 18.62
C HIS A 61 -1.62 0.88 17.65
N CYS A 62 -0.39 1.02 18.16
CA CYS A 62 0.83 0.92 17.34
C CYS A 62 1.06 -0.54 16.94
N GLN A 63 0.89 -1.48 17.88
CA GLN A 63 0.99 -2.92 17.61
C GLN A 63 -0.01 -3.37 16.54
N ASN A 64 -1.24 -2.83 16.57
CA ASN A 64 -2.27 -3.11 15.55
C ASN A 64 -1.95 -2.48 14.18
N LEU A 65 -1.23 -1.35 14.14
CA LEU A 65 -0.82 -0.70 12.89
C LEU A 65 0.38 -1.40 12.23
N LYS A 66 1.29 -1.93 13.05
CA LYS A 66 2.58 -2.53 12.63
C LYS A 66 2.48 -3.40 11.37
N PRO A 67 1.58 -4.40 11.24
CA PRO A 67 1.56 -5.26 10.05
C PRO A 67 1.24 -4.50 8.75
N ALA A 68 0.32 -3.54 8.82
CA ALA A 68 -0.02 -2.69 7.68
C ALA A 68 1.12 -1.73 7.34
N TYR A 69 1.82 -1.21 8.35
CA TYR A 69 2.96 -0.31 8.19
C TYR A 69 4.17 -1.01 7.55
N GLU A 70 4.47 -2.25 7.97
CA GLU A 70 5.52 -3.08 7.34
C GLU A 70 5.18 -3.45 5.89
N LYS A 71 3.90 -3.75 5.60
CA LYS A 71 3.44 -3.98 4.22
C LYS A 71 3.58 -2.71 3.37
N ALA A 72 3.23 -1.54 3.91
CA ALA A 72 3.44 -0.26 3.23
C ALA A 72 4.93 0.00 2.96
N ALA A 73 5.81 -0.30 3.93
CA ALA A 73 7.27 -0.17 3.77
C ALA A 73 7.82 -1.03 2.62
N LYS A 74 7.35 -2.27 2.50
CA LYS A 74 7.72 -3.15 1.37
C LYS A 74 7.23 -2.58 0.04
N ASN A 75 5.99 -2.10 -0.03
CA ASN A 75 5.39 -1.54 -1.25
C ASN A 75 6.02 -0.21 -1.69
N LEU A 76 6.51 0.59 -0.75
CA LEU A 76 7.18 1.87 -1.00
C LEU A 76 8.69 1.75 -1.21
N ASN A 77 9.26 0.55 -1.08
CA ASN A 77 10.70 0.34 -1.18
C ASN A 77 11.25 0.89 -2.51
N GLY A 78 12.29 1.73 -2.43
CA GLY A 78 12.88 2.42 -3.59
C GLY A 78 12.02 3.54 -4.20
N LEU A 79 10.83 3.81 -3.66
CA LEU A 79 9.93 4.90 -4.09
C LEU A 79 9.85 6.03 -3.08
N ALA A 80 9.77 5.67 -1.80
CA ALA A 80 9.65 6.57 -0.65
C ALA A 80 10.19 5.87 0.61
N LYS A 81 10.37 6.60 1.70
CA LYS A 81 10.79 6.02 2.98
C LYS A 81 9.60 5.77 3.90
N VAL A 82 9.67 4.67 4.63
CA VAL A 82 8.76 4.38 5.73
C VAL A 82 9.62 4.22 6.97
N ALA A 83 9.43 5.11 7.94
CA ALA A 83 10.26 5.20 9.13
C ALA A 83 9.41 5.17 10.40
N ALA A 84 10.03 4.79 11.50
CA ALA A 84 9.42 4.82 12.81
C ALA A 84 10.40 5.35 13.86
N VAL A 85 9.88 6.14 14.79
CA VAL A 85 10.59 6.76 15.92
C VAL A 85 9.90 6.31 17.20
N ASP A 86 10.64 5.64 18.07
CA ASP A 86 10.18 5.27 19.39
C ASP A 86 10.25 6.49 20.33
N CYS A 87 9.10 7.02 20.73
CA CYS A 87 8.99 8.18 21.61
C CYS A 87 8.98 7.82 23.10
N ASP A 88 8.96 6.53 23.46
CA ASP A 88 9.15 6.07 24.83
C ASP A 88 10.62 6.20 25.25
N GLU A 89 11.55 6.04 24.30
CA GLU A 89 12.97 6.25 24.52
C GLU A 89 13.29 7.70 24.90
N GLU A 90 13.97 7.90 26.04
CA GLU A 90 14.34 9.22 26.57
C GLU A 90 15.09 10.08 25.54
N ALA A 91 15.94 9.46 24.72
CA ALA A 91 16.73 10.14 23.70
C ALA A 91 15.87 10.75 22.57
N ASN A 92 14.68 10.21 22.33
CA ASN A 92 13.79 10.63 21.24
C ASN A 92 12.68 11.57 21.71
N LYS A 93 12.41 11.67 23.01
CA LYS A 93 11.36 12.57 23.56
C LYS A 93 11.46 14.01 23.07
N PRO A 94 12.65 14.66 23.00
CA PRO A 94 12.75 16.02 22.46
C PRO A 94 12.34 16.10 20.99
N LEU A 95 12.72 15.11 20.17
CA LEU A 95 12.32 15.03 18.77
C LEU A 95 10.80 14.89 18.68
N CYS A 96 10.21 13.93 19.39
CA CYS A 96 8.76 13.73 19.39
C CYS A 96 7.99 14.99 19.86
N GLY A 97 8.51 15.70 20.86
CA GLY A 97 7.98 17.00 21.30
C GLY A 97 8.05 18.09 20.21
N GLN A 98 9.16 18.17 19.47
CA GLN A 98 9.30 19.10 18.32
C GLN A 98 8.29 18.81 17.21
N PHE A 99 7.96 17.53 17.00
CA PHE A 99 6.92 17.11 16.07
C PHE A 99 5.50 17.28 16.62
N GLY A 100 5.34 17.75 17.86
CA GLY A 100 4.02 17.97 18.48
C GLY A 100 3.26 16.65 18.71
N VAL A 101 3.98 15.56 18.99
CA VAL A 101 3.35 14.26 19.24
C VAL A 101 2.70 14.26 20.62
N GLN A 102 1.37 14.15 20.64
CA GLN A 102 0.56 14.16 21.88
C GLN A 102 -0.08 12.80 22.20
N GLY A 103 0.02 11.84 21.28
CA GLY A 103 -0.54 10.50 21.44
C GLY A 103 -0.03 9.56 20.35
N PHE A 104 -0.24 8.26 20.53
CA PHE A 104 0.33 7.23 19.67
C PHE A 104 -0.74 6.33 19.01
N PRO A 105 -0.49 5.84 17.78
CA PRO A 105 0.54 6.33 16.87
C PRO A 105 0.16 7.69 16.29
N THR A 106 1.17 8.55 16.10
CA THR A 106 1.06 9.77 15.27
C THR A 106 1.83 9.55 13.98
N LEU A 107 1.18 9.71 12.83
CA LEU A 107 1.79 9.53 11.52
C LEU A 107 1.98 10.90 10.85
N LYS A 108 3.17 11.15 10.29
CA LYS A 108 3.47 12.38 9.56
C LYS A 108 4.15 12.09 8.23
N ILE A 109 3.73 12.77 7.18
CA ILE A 109 4.41 12.75 5.88
C ILE A 109 5.41 13.90 5.84
N VAL A 110 6.66 13.57 5.59
CA VAL A 110 7.80 14.48 5.51
C VAL A 110 8.25 14.54 4.05
N LYS A 111 8.12 15.70 3.42
CA LYS A 111 8.53 15.94 2.04
C LYS A 111 9.80 16.78 1.99
N PRO A 112 10.66 16.60 0.99
CA PRO A 112 11.77 17.51 0.73
C PRO A 112 11.26 18.95 0.60
N GLY A 113 11.89 19.87 1.31
CA GLY A 113 11.58 21.30 1.22
C GLY A 113 12.41 22.02 0.16
N LYS A 114 12.17 23.32 -0.01
CA LYS A 114 12.95 24.16 -0.95
C LYS A 114 14.43 24.32 -0.54
N LYS A 115 14.74 24.09 0.73
CA LYS A 115 16.09 24.18 1.29
C LYS A 115 16.44 22.86 1.96
N PRO A 116 17.66 22.32 1.76
CA PRO A 116 18.10 21.10 2.45
C PRO A 116 17.95 21.22 3.97
N GLY A 117 17.48 20.15 4.63
CA GLY A 117 17.29 20.10 6.09
C GLY A 117 16.10 20.90 6.62
N LYS A 118 15.24 21.43 5.74
CA LYS A 118 13.99 22.11 6.12
C LYS A 118 12.82 21.46 5.37
N PRO A 119 12.44 20.22 5.72
CA PRO A 119 11.36 19.52 5.04
C PRO A 119 10.00 20.15 5.33
N VAL A 120 9.02 19.85 4.49
CA VAL A 120 7.61 20.15 4.75
C VAL A 120 7.01 18.94 5.46
N VAL A 121 6.44 19.16 6.65
CA VAL A 121 5.85 18.12 7.49
C VAL A 121 4.34 18.31 7.50
N GLU A 122 3.60 17.24 7.21
CA GLU A 122 2.14 17.22 7.18
C GLU A 122 1.63 16.05 8.03
N ASP A 123 0.60 16.27 8.84
CA ASP A 123 -0.05 15.20 9.57
C ASP A 123 -0.79 14.26 8.63
N TYR A 124 -0.63 12.95 8.84
CA TYR A 124 -1.38 11.94 8.12
C TYR A 124 -2.61 11.51 8.91
N GLN A 125 -3.78 11.88 8.40
CA GLN A 125 -5.10 11.53 8.96
C GLN A 125 -5.88 10.55 8.08
N GLY A 126 -5.21 9.95 7.09
CA GLY A 126 -5.82 8.98 6.17
C GLY A 126 -5.99 7.59 6.77
N PRO A 127 -6.50 6.63 5.97
CA PRO A 127 -6.70 5.25 6.41
C PRO A 127 -5.41 4.58 6.88
N ARG A 128 -5.45 3.91 8.04
CA ARG A 128 -4.32 3.15 8.61
C ARG A 128 -4.19 1.75 7.99
N THR A 129 -4.38 1.66 6.67
CA THR A 129 -4.18 0.45 5.87
C THR A 129 -2.92 0.62 5.03
N ALA A 130 -2.30 -0.48 4.61
CA ALA A 130 -1.10 -0.43 3.78
C ALA A 130 -1.33 0.40 2.51
N THR A 131 -2.44 0.18 1.82
CA THR A 131 -2.81 0.91 0.60
C THR A 131 -3.08 2.39 0.83
N GLY A 132 -3.84 2.75 1.86
CA GLY A 132 -4.11 4.17 2.14
C GLY A 132 -2.83 4.95 2.44
N ILE A 133 -1.89 4.32 3.16
CA ILE A 133 -0.57 4.89 3.41
C ILE A 133 0.23 4.99 2.11
N VAL A 134 0.31 3.92 1.32
CA VAL A 134 1.05 3.90 0.04
C VAL A 134 0.55 4.97 -0.90
N GLU A 135 -0.77 5.08 -1.12
CA GLU A 135 -1.40 6.07 -2.00
C GLU A 135 -1.07 7.49 -1.53
N ALA A 136 -1.29 7.78 -0.24
CA ALA A 136 -1.01 9.10 0.30
C ALA A 136 0.47 9.50 0.20
N VAL A 137 1.39 8.55 0.40
CA VAL A 137 2.82 8.81 0.24
C VAL A 137 3.18 9.00 -1.24
N VAL A 138 2.68 8.15 -2.13
CA VAL A 138 2.93 8.21 -3.58
C VAL A 138 2.42 9.53 -4.18
N ASP A 139 1.28 10.02 -3.74
CA ASP A 139 0.74 11.33 -4.17
C ASP A 139 1.63 12.50 -3.73
N LYS A 140 2.38 12.31 -2.65
CA LYS A 140 3.27 13.31 -2.05
C LYS A 140 4.73 13.17 -2.54
N ILE A 141 5.04 12.20 -3.40
CA ILE A 141 6.37 12.10 -4.05
C ILE A 141 6.55 13.28 -5.04
N SER A 142 7.61 14.07 -4.82
CA SER A 142 7.97 15.17 -5.70
C SER A 142 8.18 14.72 -7.14
N ASN A 143 7.61 15.43 -8.09
CA ASN A 143 7.78 15.13 -9.51
C ASN A 143 8.87 16.02 -10.12
N HIS A 144 10.02 15.42 -10.42
CA HIS A 144 11.14 16.05 -11.12
C HIS A 144 11.23 15.65 -12.60
N VAL A 145 10.26 14.88 -13.09
CA VAL A 145 10.19 14.45 -14.50
C VAL A 145 9.62 15.57 -15.35
N LYS A 146 10.34 15.95 -16.40
CA LYS A 146 9.84 16.91 -17.39
C LYS A 146 8.92 16.20 -18.38
N ARG A 147 7.71 16.72 -18.57
CA ARG A 147 6.87 16.29 -19.68
C ARG A 147 7.39 16.93 -20.97
N VAL A 148 7.73 16.11 -21.94
CA VAL A 148 8.29 16.53 -23.24
C VAL A 148 7.31 16.16 -24.35
N THR A 149 7.16 17.06 -25.30
CA THR A 149 6.26 17.03 -26.46
C THR A 149 7.03 17.26 -27.76
N ASP A 150 6.36 17.14 -28.90
CA ASP A 150 6.99 17.41 -30.20
C ASP A 150 7.50 18.86 -30.37
N LYS A 151 6.93 19.80 -29.59
CA LYS A 151 7.30 21.22 -29.64
C LYS A 151 8.61 21.52 -28.93
N ASP A 152 8.92 20.81 -27.86
CA ASP A 152 10.06 21.07 -26.98
C ASP A 152 11.14 19.98 -27.02
N ILE A 153 10.92 18.87 -27.73
CA ILE A 153 11.89 17.77 -27.82
C ILE A 153 13.29 18.21 -28.28
N ASP A 154 13.39 19.14 -29.25
CA ASP A 154 14.69 19.61 -29.73
C ASP A 154 15.44 20.39 -28.64
N SER A 155 14.76 21.37 -28.03
CA SER A 155 15.32 22.14 -26.90
C SER A 155 15.59 21.28 -25.66
N PHE A 156 14.83 20.20 -25.46
CA PHE A 156 15.04 19.28 -24.35
C PHE A 156 16.32 18.48 -24.54
N VAL A 157 16.64 18.04 -25.76
CA VAL A 157 17.79 17.16 -26.01
C VAL A 157 19.10 17.91 -26.11
N GLU A 158 19.05 19.20 -26.45
CA GLU A 158 20.20 20.10 -26.54
C GLU A 158 21.08 20.16 -25.27
N GLY A 159 22.36 20.47 -25.49
CA GLY A 159 23.38 20.65 -24.45
C GLY A 159 23.94 19.35 -23.87
N ASP A 160 25.10 19.48 -23.20
CA ASP A 160 25.96 18.34 -22.86
C ASP A 160 25.52 17.55 -21.63
N ARG A 161 24.49 17.98 -20.91
CA ARG A 161 24.03 17.27 -19.71
C ARG A 161 23.32 15.97 -20.09
N PRO A 162 23.61 14.85 -19.40
CA PRO A 162 22.93 13.59 -19.65
C PRO A 162 21.42 13.70 -19.38
N LYS A 163 20.64 12.96 -20.17
CA LYS A 163 19.17 12.96 -20.08
C LYS A 163 18.64 11.54 -20.24
N ALA A 164 17.56 11.23 -19.55
CA ALA A 164 16.86 9.95 -19.71
C ALA A 164 15.41 10.22 -20.07
N ILE A 165 14.92 9.66 -21.17
CA ILE A 165 13.57 9.91 -21.68
C ILE A 165 12.78 8.62 -21.65
N LEU A 166 11.69 8.59 -20.90
CA LEU A 166 10.72 7.50 -20.96
C LEU A 166 9.67 7.81 -22.03
N PHE A 167 9.61 6.96 -23.05
CA PHE A 167 8.52 6.90 -24.00
C PHE A 167 7.43 5.98 -23.45
N THR A 168 6.19 6.46 -23.37
CA THR A 168 5.08 5.68 -22.80
C THR A 168 3.72 6.10 -23.36
N GLU A 169 2.75 5.19 -23.35
CA GLU A 169 1.36 5.52 -23.70
C GLU A 169 0.66 6.31 -22.58
N LYS A 170 1.10 6.09 -21.33
CA LYS A 170 0.49 6.65 -20.12
C LYS A 170 0.69 8.17 -20.06
N GLY A 171 -0.40 8.89 -19.75
CA GLY A 171 -0.36 10.34 -19.55
C GLY A 171 0.18 10.75 -18.17
N THR A 172 0.07 9.87 -17.18
CA THR A 172 0.54 10.11 -15.82
C THR A 172 2.00 9.68 -15.66
N THR A 173 2.73 10.38 -14.79
CA THR A 173 4.10 10.01 -14.42
C THR A 173 4.06 8.99 -13.28
N SER A 174 4.62 7.81 -13.52
CA SER A 174 4.63 6.74 -12.51
C SER A 174 5.46 7.13 -11.28
N ALA A 175 5.13 6.55 -10.12
CA ALA A 175 5.94 6.71 -8.91
C ALA A 175 7.38 6.25 -9.12
N LEU A 176 7.57 5.18 -9.89
CA LEU A 176 8.88 4.65 -10.27
C LEU A 176 9.72 5.68 -11.05
N LEU A 177 9.15 6.33 -12.07
CA LEU A 177 9.92 7.32 -12.84
C LEU A 177 10.22 8.57 -12.00
N ARG A 178 9.28 8.99 -11.13
CA ARG A 178 9.51 10.07 -10.17
C ARG A 178 10.66 9.73 -9.21
N SER A 179 10.71 8.50 -8.67
CA SER A 179 11.77 8.11 -7.76
C SER A 179 13.13 8.01 -8.47
N VAL A 180 13.17 7.54 -9.72
CA VAL A 180 14.40 7.56 -10.54
C VAL A 180 14.86 9.00 -10.78
N ALA A 181 13.95 9.93 -11.09
CA ALA A 181 14.29 11.34 -11.24
C ALA A 181 14.83 11.98 -9.93
N ILE A 182 14.36 11.51 -8.77
CA ILE A 182 14.89 11.91 -7.46
C ILE A 182 16.32 11.39 -7.26
N ASP A 183 16.60 10.14 -7.61
CA ASP A 183 17.96 9.57 -7.49
C ASP A 183 18.97 10.36 -8.30
N PHE A 184 18.63 10.76 -9.52
CA PHE A 184 19.56 11.47 -10.39
C PHE A 184 19.33 12.99 -10.44
N LEU A 185 18.66 13.55 -9.41
CA LEU A 185 18.40 14.98 -9.33
C LEU A 185 19.68 15.80 -9.54
N ASP A 186 19.61 16.81 -10.40
CA ASP A 186 20.72 17.67 -10.87
C ASP A 186 21.83 16.98 -11.68
N ALA A 187 21.90 15.64 -11.68
CA ALA A 187 22.90 14.87 -12.43
C ALA A 187 22.39 14.44 -13.82
N VAL A 188 21.14 13.97 -13.90
CA VAL A 188 20.48 13.54 -15.14
C VAL A 188 19.10 14.18 -15.23
N THR A 189 18.82 14.83 -16.37
CA THR A 189 17.46 15.35 -16.59
C THR A 189 16.55 14.23 -17.07
N VAL A 190 15.55 13.86 -16.27
CA VAL A 190 14.58 12.82 -16.64
C VAL A 190 13.36 13.45 -17.32
N GLY A 191 12.99 12.92 -18.48
CA GLY A 191 11.86 13.34 -19.29
C GLY A 191 10.86 12.20 -19.53
N GLN A 192 9.62 12.56 -19.85
CA GLN A 192 8.58 11.64 -20.29
C GLN A 192 7.93 12.16 -21.57
N VAL A 193 7.91 11.31 -22.60
CA VAL A 193 7.27 11.57 -23.89
C VAL A 193 6.10 10.60 -24.07
N ARG A 194 4.96 11.10 -24.55
CA ARG A 194 3.81 10.24 -24.86
C ARG A 194 3.95 9.62 -26.24
N SER A 195 3.41 8.42 -26.43
CA SER A 195 3.38 7.74 -27.74
C SER A 195 2.74 8.54 -28.87
N LYS A 196 1.86 9.51 -28.55
CA LYS A 196 1.23 10.41 -29.51
C LYS A 196 2.12 11.54 -30.04
N GLU A 197 3.29 11.75 -29.44
CA GLU A 197 4.25 12.78 -29.86
C GLU A 197 5.13 12.17 -30.97
N SER A 198 4.62 12.18 -32.20
CA SER A 198 5.16 11.37 -33.31
C SER A 198 6.56 11.81 -33.72
N LYS A 199 6.84 13.12 -33.73
CA LYS A 199 8.18 13.64 -34.05
C LYS A 199 9.20 13.14 -33.04
N ALA A 200 8.88 13.17 -31.75
CA ALA A 200 9.78 12.67 -30.72
C ALA A 200 9.97 11.15 -30.80
N VAL A 201 8.90 10.38 -31.02
CA VAL A 201 8.97 8.92 -31.15
C VAL A 201 9.81 8.50 -32.36
N GLU A 202 9.58 9.13 -33.53
CA GLU A 202 10.33 8.87 -34.75
C GLU A 202 11.80 9.26 -34.63
N LYS A 203 12.10 10.42 -34.01
CA LYS A 203 13.47 10.92 -33.80
C LYS A 203 14.36 9.92 -33.06
N PHE A 204 13.80 9.17 -32.12
CA PHE A 204 14.52 8.17 -31.33
C PHE A 204 14.27 6.73 -31.78
N GLY A 205 13.55 6.53 -32.89
CA GLY A 205 13.29 5.20 -33.45
C GLY A 205 12.54 4.25 -32.50
N VAL A 206 11.70 4.79 -31.62
CA VAL A 206 10.98 4.00 -30.61
C VAL A 206 9.80 3.28 -31.25
N LYS A 207 9.77 1.95 -31.13
CA LYS A 207 8.75 1.09 -31.77
C LYS A 207 7.81 0.39 -30.78
N SER A 208 8.22 0.28 -29.52
CA SER A 208 7.45 -0.34 -28.45
C SER A 208 7.37 0.60 -27.26
N PHE A 209 6.39 0.37 -26.39
CA PHE A 209 6.17 1.16 -25.19
C PHE A 209 5.91 0.23 -24.00
N PRO A 210 6.39 0.56 -22.79
CA PRO A 210 7.30 1.67 -22.48
C PRO A 210 8.75 1.40 -22.92
N THR A 211 9.48 2.45 -23.29
CA THR A 211 10.92 2.37 -23.62
C THR A 211 11.67 3.55 -23.00
N LEU A 212 12.74 3.26 -22.27
CA LEU A 212 13.64 4.30 -21.76
C LEU A 212 14.80 4.48 -22.74
N VAL A 213 15.11 5.73 -23.09
CA VAL A 213 16.27 6.11 -23.89
C VAL A 213 17.18 7.00 -23.07
N LEU A 214 18.44 6.63 -22.96
CA LEU A 214 19.48 7.42 -22.29
C LEU A 214 20.28 8.21 -23.33
N LEU A 215 20.40 9.51 -23.08
CA LEU A 215 21.24 10.44 -23.83
C LEU A 215 22.46 10.73 -22.96
N PRO A 216 23.65 10.17 -23.27
CA PRO A 216 24.84 10.35 -22.44
C PRO A 216 25.36 11.77 -22.36
N GLY A 217 24.94 12.66 -23.26
CA GLY A 217 25.49 14.01 -23.39
C GLY A 217 26.79 14.04 -24.20
N GLY A 218 27.12 15.23 -24.71
CA GLY A 218 28.07 15.40 -25.81
C GLY A 218 27.54 14.74 -27.10
N ASP A 219 28.35 14.69 -28.15
CA ASP A 219 27.98 14.11 -29.46
C ASP A 219 27.81 12.57 -29.45
N LYS A 220 27.52 11.97 -28.29
CA LYS A 220 27.33 10.53 -28.11
C LYS A 220 25.93 10.10 -28.53
N GLU A 221 25.85 8.92 -29.13
CA GLU A 221 24.59 8.35 -29.59
C GLU A 221 23.65 7.98 -28.42
N PRO A 222 22.32 8.08 -28.63
CA PRO A 222 21.32 7.58 -27.69
C PRO A 222 21.43 6.07 -27.44
N ILE A 223 21.25 5.64 -26.20
CA ILE A 223 21.27 4.24 -25.78
C ILE A 223 19.86 3.83 -25.36
N VAL A 224 19.31 2.79 -25.97
CA VAL A 224 17.99 2.25 -25.64
C VAL A 224 18.11 1.24 -24.51
N TYR A 225 17.23 1.33 -23.51
CA TYR A 225 17.13 0.35 -22.45
C TYR A 225 16.26 -0.84 -22.89
N ASP A 226 16.81 -2.05 -22.75
CA ASP A 226 16.18 -3.32 -23.09
C ASP A 226 15.83 -4.19 -21.87
N GLY A 227 16.20 -3.74 -20.66
CA GLY A 227 15.95 -4.46 -19.42
C GLY A 227 14.54 -4.25 -18.85
N GLU A 228 14.29 -4.89 -17.71
CA GLU A 228 13.01 -4.77 -17.01
C GLU A 228 12.78 -3.36 -16.45
N MET A 229 11.55 -2.84 -16.59
CA MET A 229 11.13 -1.53 -16.06
C MET A 229 10.95 -1.55 -14.53
N LYS A 230 12.01 -1.89 -13.81
CA LYS A 230 12.11 -1.93 -12.34
C LYS A 230 13.19 -0.96 -11.85
N LYS A 231 13.08 -0.54 -10.59
CA LYS A 231 13.95 0.48 -9.98
C LYS A 231 15.43 0.18 -10.17
N ASP A 232 15.89 -1.00 -9.74
CA ASP A 232 17.31 -1.36 -9.77
C ASP A 232 17.86 -1.41 -11.19
N GLY A 233 17.08 -1.94 -12.14
CA GLY A 233 17.44 -1.99 -13.55
C GLY A 233 17.61 -0.60 -14.16
N LEU A 234 16.64 0.29 -13.91
CA LEU A 234 16.67 1.67 -14.41
C LEU A 234 17.81 2.48 -13.78
N VAL A 235 18.03 2.34 -12.47
CA VAL A 235 19.12 3.03 -11.75
C VAL A 235 20.47 2.54 -12.27
N SER A 236 20.66 1.23 -12.40
CA SER A 236 21.90 0.64 -12.95
C SER A 236 22.17 1.14 -14.36
N PHE A 237 21.14 1.16 -15.21
CA PHE A 237 21.25 1.63 -16.58
C PHE A 237 21.64 3.11 -16.68
N ILE A 238 20.97 3.99 -15.93
CA ILE A 238 21.29 5.43 -15.91
C ILE A 238 22.65 5.69 -15.24
N SER A 239 23.11 4.79 -14.35
CA SER A 239 24.41 4.90 -13.69
C SER A 239 25.61 4.88 -14.63
N GLN A 240 25.43 4.47 -15.88
CA GLN A 240 26.45 4.56 -16.94
C GLN A 240 26.92 5.99 -17.22
N VAL A 241 26.09 6.99 -16.92
CA VAL A 241 26.40 8.40 -17.25
C VAL A 241 26.52 9.31 -16.02
N ALA A 242 25.92 8.94 -14.90
CA ALA A 242 26.05 9.65 -13.63
C ALA A 242 25.72 8.73 -12.46
N SER A 243 26.38 8.86 -11.31
CA SER A 243 26.00 8.11 -10.11
C SER A 243 24.69 8.63 -9.50
N PRO A 244 23.84 7.76 -8.91
CA PRO A 244 22.69 8.22 -8.15
C PRO A 244 23.16 9.02 -6.93
N ASN A 245 22.37 10.01 -6.56
CA ASN A 245 22.61 10.84 -5.39
C ASN A 245 22.64 9.96 -4.14
N PRO A 246 23.58 10.22 -3.22
CA PRO A 246 23.63 9.45 -1.98
C PRO A 246 22.37 9.71 -1.15
N ASP A 247 21.88 8.67 -0.50
CA ASP A 247 20.81 8.75 0.47
C ASP A 247 21.21 7.97 1.74
N PRO A 248 21.51 8.64 2.87
CA PRO A 248 21.33 10.08 3.10
C PRO A 248 22.31 10.94 2.30
N ALA A 249 21.88 12.16 1.94
CA ALA A 249 22.73 13.13 1.26
C ALA A 249 24.05 13.30 2.05
N PRO A 250 25.22 13.33 1.38
CA PRO A 250 26.50 13.32 2.07
C PRO A 250 26.58 14.56 2.98
N LYS A 251 27.11 14.37 4.19
CA LYS A 251 27.40 15.48 5.11
C LYS A 251 28.22 16.50 4.32
N GLY A 252 27.64 17.66 4.08
CA GLY A 252 28.23 18.63 3.14
C GLY A 252 29.63 19.05 3.56
N ASP A 253 30.65 18.39 3.03
CA ASP A 253 31.94 19.02 2.86
C ASP A 253 31.72 20.09 1.82
N LYS A 254 31.75 21.35 2.27
CA LYS A 254 31.89 22.49 1.38
C LYS A 254 33.09 22.20 0.46
N LYS A 255 32.84 21.78 -0.78
CA LYS A 255 33.84 21.86 -1.85
C LYS A 255 34.24 23.34 -1.93
N LYS A 256 35.36 23.67 -1.29
CA LYS A 256 36.07 24.92 -1.51
C LYS A 256 36.45 24.91 -2.98
N ALA A 257 35.89 25.86 -3.73
CA ALA A 257 36.49 26.28 -4.98
C ALA A 257 37.92 26.73 -4.68
N ASP A 258 38.89 26.12 -5.36
CA ASP A 258 40.27 26.56 -5.39
C ASP A 258 40.32 28.01 -5.87
N LYS A 259 40.57 28.94 -4.95
CA LYS A 259 41.09 30.27 -5.29
C LYS A 259 42.30 30.55 -4.42
N LYS A 260 43.46 30.31 -5.02
CA LYS A 260 44.79 30.64 -4.55
C LYS A 260 44.94 32.17 -4.47
N THR A 261 45.08 32.74 -3.27
CA THR A 261 45.82 34.01 -3.05
C THR A 261 46.22 34.16 -1.58
N GLU A 262 47.32 34.89 -1.36
CA GLU A 262 48.30 34.78 -0.30
C GLU A 262 47.97 35.42 1.07
N LYS A 263 48.68 34.90 2.10
CA LYS A 263 49.21 35.55 3.33
C LYS A 263 48.38 36.64 4.03
N LYS A 264 48.06 36.39 5.31
CA LYS A 264 48.72 37.04 6.46
C LYS A 264 48.41 36.38 7.80
N ALA A 265 49.29 36.64 8.75
CA ALA A 265 49.61 35.87 9.95
C ALA A 265 48.76 36.19 11.20
N GLY A 266 48.83 35.26 12.17
CA GLY A 266 48.54 35.44 13.60
C GLY A 266 47.17 34.90 14.03
N LYS A 267 46.97 34.29 15.20
CA LYS A 267 47.84 33.94 16.32
C LYS A 267 47.05 32.91 17.16
N LYS A 268 47.78 31.95 17.71
CA LYS A 268 47.39 30.86 18.62
C LYS A 268 46.70 31.38 19.89
N ALA A 269 45.64 30.70 20.36
CA ALA A 269 45.43 30.45 21.80
C ALA A 269 44.34 29.39 22.02
N GLU A 270 44.64 28.54 22.99
CA GLU A 270 44.01 27.30 23.39
C GLU A 270 43.31 27.53 24.74
N LYS A 271 42.36 26.65 25.09
CA LYS A 271 42.00 26.24 26.46
C LYS A 271 41.12 27.19 27.29
N SER A 272 39.99 26.66 27.77
CA SER A 272 39.84 26.10 29.14
C SER A 272 38.41 26.26 29.68
N GLU A 273 37.76 25.12 29.91
CA GLU A 273 36.96 24.88 31.12
C GLU A 273 37.95 24.67 32.29
N PRO A 274 37.56 24.92 33.55
CA PRO A 274 37.03 23.80 34.34
C PRO A 274 35.97 24.15 35.42
N ALA A 275 35.08 23.17 35.61
CA ALA A 275 34.62 22.52 36.86
C ALA A 275 34.70 23.24 38.22
N SER A 276 33.63 23.09 39.01
CA SER A 276 33.60 22.49 40.38
C SER A 276 32.17 22.58 40.94
N ALA A 277 31.53 21.45 41.27
CA ALA A 277 31.19 20.95 42.64
C ALA A 277 30.17 21.83 43.40
N GLN A 278 29.22 21.37 44.23
CA GLN A 278 29.07 20.27 45.19
C GLN A 278 27.62 20.48 45.72
N SER A 279 26.79 19.50 46.13
CA SER A 279 26.79 18.85 47.45
C SER A 279 25.36 18.31 47.70
N SER A 280 25.18 17.01 48.00
CA SER A 280 24.73 16.43 49.29
C SER A 280 23.23 16.59 49.66
N THR A 281 22.40 15.53 49.55
CA THR A 281 21.98 14.54 50.59
C THR A 281 21.08 15.03 51.74
N SER A 282 19.92 14.37 51.91
CA SER A 282 19.24 14.02 53.19
C SER A 282 18.00 13.13 52.86
N THR A 283 18.02 11.82 53.18
CA THR A 283 17.46 11.08 54.34
C THR A 283 15.97 10.67 54.28
N ALA A 284 15.77 9.37 53.99
CA ALA A 284 15.05 8.29 54.68
C ALA A 284 13.83 8.48 55.62
N ALA A 285 13.05 7.38 55.65
CA ALA A 285 12.11 6.81 56.64
C ALA A 285 10.60 7.09 56.39
N ASP A 286 9.74 6.13 55.98
CA ASP A 286 9.28 4.84 56.57
C ASP A 286 8.21 5.05 57.66
N GLU A 287 6.94 4.68 57.38
CA GLU A 287 6.05 4.13 58.40
C GLU A 287 4.92 3.27 57.79
N LYS A 288 4.59 2.21 58.52
CA LYS A 288 3.88 0.99 58.19
C LYS A 288 2.88 0.75 59.32
N ALA A 289 1.60 0.47 59.05
CA ALA A 289 0.80 -0.50 59.85
C ALA A 289 -0.64 -0.71 59.34
N THR A 290 -0.92 -2.00 59.13
CA THR A 290 -2.13 -2.82 58.97
C THR A 290 -2.99 -2.91 60.27
N PRO A 291 -3.95 -3.86 60.49
CA PRO A 291 -5.09 -4.41 59.71
C PRO A 291 -6.38 -4.69 60.57
N LYS A 292 -7.48 -5.19 59.96
CA LYS A 292 -8.45 -6.21 60.48
C LYS A 292 -9.45 -6.57 59.35
N ALA A 293 -9.47 -7.78 58.78
CA ALA A 293 -10.06 -9.05 59.26
C ALA A 293 -11.57 -8.94 59.60
N GLU A 294 -12.50 -9.80 59.22
CA GLU A 294 -12.59 -11.09 58.50
C GLU A 294 -14.10 -11.36 58.29
N THR A 295 -14.48 -12.22 57.33
CA THR A 295 -15.42 -13.38 57.46
C THR A 295 -15.86 -13.79 56.02
N SER A 296 -15.17 -14.73 55.37
CA SER A 296 -15.50 -16.18 55.25
C SER A 296 -16.70 -16.49 54.34
N ASN A 297 -16.46 -17.14 53.20
CA ASN A 297 -16.94 -18.52 53.05
C ASN A 297 -16.14 -19.35 52.01
N GLU A 298 -16.18 -20.66 52.26
CA GLU A 298 -15.33 -21.80 51.91
C GLU A 298 -15.01 -22.15 50.43
N THR A 299 -13.85 -22.80 50.28
CA THR A 299 -13.33 -23.58 49.13
C THR A 299 -13.75 -25.06 49.26
N PRO A 300 -13.81 -25.89 48.19
CA PRO A 300 -12.60 -26.65 47.81
C PRO A 300 -12.38 -26.88 46.29
N SER A 301 -11.08 -27.02 45.99
CA SER A 301 -10.38 -27.50 44.79
C SER A 301 -11.02 -28.63 43.97
N ALA A 302 -11.02 -28.53 42.62
CA ALA A 302 -10.28 -29.42 41.71
C ALA A 302 -10.59 -29.17 40.21
N GLU A 303 -9.58 -29.48 39.39
CA GLU A 303 -9.63 -29.91 37.99
C GLU A 303 -9.53 -28.87 36.87
N GLN A 304 -8.35 -28.89 36.23
CA GLN A 304 -8.04 -28.29 34.95
C GLN A 304 -9.02 -28.78 33.88
N THR A 305 -9.74 -27.87 33.25
CA THR A 305 -10.37 -28.09 31.95
C THR A 305 -9.73 -27.17 30.94
N ALA A 306 -9.19 -27.76 29.87
CA ALA A 306 -8.71 -27.06 28.69
C ALA A 306 -9.86 -26.23 28.09
N PRO A 307 -9.62 -24.99 27.61
CA PRO A 307 -10.66 -24.24 26.91
C PRO A 307 -10.97 -24.91 25.56
N ALA A 308 -12.26 -25.13 25.35
CA ALA A 308 -12.85 -25.71 24.16
C ALA A 308 -12.48 -24.94 22.88
N ALA A 309 -12.23 -25.68 21.80
CA ALA A 309 -12.03 -25.15 20.46
C ALA A 309 -13.26 -24.34 20.02
N SER A 310 -13.03 -23.10 19.61
CA SER A 310 -14.06 -22.22 19.06
C SER A 310 -14.43 -22.71 17.65
N ALA A 311 -15.68 -23.11 17.43
CA ALA A 311 -16.16 -23.52 16.12
C ALA A 311 -16.21 -22.31 15.16
N VAL A 312 -15.50 -22.40 14.03
CA VAL A 312 -15.54 -21.39 12.96
C VAL A 312 -16.95 -21.39 12.34
N PRO A 313 -17.59 -20.21 12.14
CA PRO A 313 -18.92 -20.13 11.53
C PRO A 313 -18.90 -20.64 10.09
N SER A 314 -19.87 -21.48 9.72
CA SER A 314 -20.01 -22.04 8.38
C SER A 314 -20.46 -20.99 7.35
N LEU A 315 -19.89 -21.04 6.14
CA LEU A 315 -20.27 -20.17 5.02
C LEU A 315 -21.73 -20.37 4.57
N PRO A 316 -22.44 -19.28 4.17
CA PRO A 316 -23.73 -19.38 3.51
C PRO A 316 -23.65 -20.21 2.22
N VAL A 317 -24.63 -21.10 2.02
CA VAL A 317 -24.71 -21.96 0.84
C VAL A 317 -25.67 -21.35 -0.19
N ALA A 318 -25.25 -21.20 -1.44
CA ALA A 318 -26.11 -20.87 -2.59
C ALA A 318 -26.50 -22.17 -3.31
N ASP A 319 -27.44 -22.89 -2.72
CA ASP A 319 -27.92 -24.22 -3.08
C ASP A 319 -28.87 -24.23 -4.29
N THR A 320 -29.57 -23.12 -4.56
CA THR A 320 -30.46 -23.01 -5.72
C THR A 320 -29.95 -22.01 -6.77
N PRO A 321 -30.33 -22.19 -8.05
CA PRO A 321 -30.05 -21.23 -9.12
C PRO A 321 -30.54 -19.82 -8.80
N GLU A 322 -31.75 -19.70 -8.25
CA GLU A 322 -32.41 -18.41 -7.96
C GLU A 322 -31.64 -17.65 -6.88
N LYS A 323 -31.17 -18.36 -5.85
CA LYS A 323 -30.38 -17.77 -4.77
C LYS A 323 -29.02 -17.27 -5.27
N LEU A 324 -28.33 -18.07 -6.08
CA LEU A 324 -27.04 -17.66 -6.68
C LEU A 324 -27.22 -16.43 -7.58
N GLN A 325 -28.29 -16.41 -8.37
CA GLN A 325 -28.61 -15.30 -9.26
C GLN A 325 -28.95 -14.02 -8.51
N ALA A 326 -29.86 -14.11 -7.53
CA ALA A 326 -30.32 -12.97 -6.75
C ALA A 326 -29.18 -12.32 -5.95
N GLU A 327 -28.35 -13.12 -5.29
CA GLU A 327 -27.29 -12.62 -4.42
C GLU A 327 -26.11 -12.07 -5.24
N CYS A 328 -25.65 -12.80 -6.26
CA CYS A 328 -24.33 -12.55 -6.86
C CYS A 328 -24.30 -12.30 -8.37
N LEU A 329 -25.36 -12.62 -9.11
CA LEU A 329 -25.40 -12.48 -10.57
C LEU A 329 -26.54 -11.57 -11.07
N SER A 330 -27.08 -10.71 -10.21
CA SER A 330 -28.02 -9.66 -10.62
C SER A 330 -27.27 -8.43 -11.13
N ALA A 331 -27.88 -7.62 -11.99
CA ALA A 331 -27.28 -6.35 -12.45
C ALA A 331 -26.94 -5.36 -11.30
N LYS A 332 -27.51 -5.56 -10.11
CA LYS A 332 -27.25 -4.76 -8.89
C LYS A 332 -26.20 -5.39 -7.98
N SER A 333 -25.86 -6.67 -8.18
CA SER A 333 -24.94 -7.40 -7.32
C SER A 333 -23.53 -6.81 -7.42
N HIS A 334 -23.02 -6.44 -6.25
CA HIS A 334 -21.65 -5.97 -6.07
C HIS A 334 -20.68 -7.17 -6.12
N THR A 335 -19.44 -7.00 -5.64
CA THR A 335 -18.50 -8.12 -5.60
C THR A 335 -19.04 -9.22 -4.69
N CYS A 336 -18.95 -10.48 -5.12
CA CYS A 336 -19.19 -11.69 -4.35
C CYS A 336 -17.99 -12.64 -4.49
N ILE A 337 -17.72 -13.45 -3.46
CA ILE A 337 -16.85 -14.62 -3.56
C ILE A 337 -17.70 -15.88 -3.65
N LEU A 338 -17.43 -16.70 -4.66
CA LEU A 338 -18.11 -17.97 -4.89
C LEU A 338 -17.08 -19.10 -4.83
N ALA A 339 -17.31 -20.08 -3.96
CA ALA A 339 -16.54 -21.31 -3.90
C ALA A 339 -17.37 -22.46 -4.48
N PHE A 340 -17.06 -22.88 -5.70
CA PHE A 340 -17.66 -24.05 -6.33
C PHE A 340 -17.01 -25.31 -5.77
N VAL A 341 -17.83 -26.19 -5.19
CA VAL A 341 -17.36 -27.39 -4.48
C VAL A 341 -18.20 -28.62 -4.87
N PRO A 342 -17.60 -29.82 -4.89
CA PRO A 342 -18.34 -31.05 -5.17
C PRO A 342 -19.27 -31.39 -4.00
N SER A 343 -20.40 -32.03 -4.28
CA SER A 343 -21.36 -32.48 -3.25
C SER A 343 -20.87 -33.69 -2.42
N LYS A 344 -19.65 -34.18 -2.66
CA LYS A 344 -19.01 -35.30 -1.94
C LYS A 344 -17.81 -34.81 -1.15
N GLU A 345 -17.43 -35.54 -0.11
CA GLU A 345 -16.22 -35.26 0.69
C GLU A 345 -14.99 -35.08 -0.19
N ASN A 346 -14.31 -33.94 0.00
CA ASN A 346 -13.13 -33.56 -0.78
C ASN A 346 -12.25 -32.66 0.09
N GLU A 347 -11.03 -33.11 0.37
CA GLU A 347 -10.08 -32.41 1.25
C GLU A 347 -9.76 -30.98 0.77
N LYS A 348 -9.69 -30.75 -0.56
CA LYS A 348 -9.47 -29.42 -1.11
C LYS A 348 -10.69 -28.52 -0.91
N ALA A 349 -11.90 -29.07 -1.01
CA ALA A 349 -13.13 -28.34 -0.75
C ALA A 349 -13.23 -27.95 0.72
N GLU A 350 -12.92 -28.86 1.64
CA GLU A 350 -12.86 -28.57 3.07
C GLU A 350 -11.83 -27.49 3.39
N LYS A 351 -10.63 -27.57 2.80
CA LYS A 351 -9.59 -26.56 2.96
C LYS A 351 -10.04 -25.19 2.44
N ALA A 352 -10.61 -25.13 1.24
CA ALA A 352 -11.13 -23.90 0.63
C ALA A 352 -12.24 -23.27 1.48
N LEU A 353 -13.21 -24.07 1.92
CA LEU A 353 -14.32 -23.60 2.74
C LEU A 353 -13.87 -23.16 4.13
N THR A 354 -12.91 -23.87 4.74
CA THR A 354 -12.34 -23.49 6.05
C THR A 354 -11.62 -22.16 5.95
N SER A 355 -10.72 -22.00 4.98
CA SER A 355 -9.99 -20.75 4.75
C SER A 355 -10.94 -19.57 4.53
N LEU A 356 -11.99 -19.74 3.73
CA LEU A 356 -13.00 -18.70 3.50
C LEU A 356 -13.84 -18.40 4.75
N SER A 357 -14.21 -19.42 5.53
CA SER A 357 -14.98 -19.29 6.77
C SER A 357 -14.19 -18.55 7.85
N GLU A 358 -12.90 -18.88 8.01
CA GLU A 358 -11.99 -18.19 8.92
C GLU A 358 -11.86 -16.70 8.58
N LEU A 359 -11.84 -16.38 7.28
CA LEU A 359 -11.81 -14.99 6.84
C LEU A 359 -13.11 -14.28 7.16
N VAL A 360 -14.28 -14.83 6.81
CA VAL A 360 -15.56 -14.22 7.17
C VAL A 360 -15.61 -13.92 8.67
N HIS A 361 -15.23 -14.89 9.51
CA HIS A 361 -15.19 -14.72 10.95
C HIS A 361 -14.21 -13.62 11.41
N LYS A 362 -12.98 -13.62 10.88
CA LYS A 362 -11.94 -12.61 11.18
C LYS A 362 -12.43 -11.19 10.85
N TYR A 363 -13.10 -11.03 9.71
CA TYR A 363 -13.58 -9.74 9.27
C TYR A 363 -14.81 -9.27 10.05
N GLU A 364 -15.74 -10.17 10.40
CA GLU A 364 -16.86 -9.89 11.29
C GLU A 364 -16.40 -9.43 12.68
N GLN A 365 -15.44 -10.15 13.29
CA GLN A 365 -14.86 -9.77 14.58
C GLN A 365 -14.20 -8.38 14.53
N SER A 366 -13.62 -8.01 13.38
CA SER A 366 -13.00 -6.70 13.19
C SER A 366 -13.98 -5.57 12.82
N HIS A 367 -15.30 -5.85 12.79
CA HIS A 367 -16.35 -4.95 12.33
C HIS A 367 -16.12 -4.37 10.92
N ARG A 368 -15.45 -5.14 10.05
CA ARG A 368 -15.18 -4.74 8.66
C ARG A 368 -16.17 -5.44 7.73
N LYS A 369 -16.99 -4.66 7.03
CA LYS A 369 -17.88 -5.20 6.00
C LYS A 369 -17.06 -5.63 4.78
N LEU A 370 -17.03 -6.93 4.52
CA LEU A 370 -16.54 -7.50 3.27
C LEU A 370 -17.70 -7.72 2.29
N PHE A 371 -17.36 -8.00 1.04
CA PHE A 371 -18.30 -8.61 0.10
C PHE A 371 -18.80 -9.97 0.64
N PRO A 372 -20.00 -10.44 0.25
CA PRO A 372 -20.53 -11.73 0.71
C PRO A 372 -19.80 -12.92 0.07
N PHE A 373 -19.72 -14.01 0.83
CA PHE A 373 -19.02 -15.24 0.47
C PHE A 373 -20.05 -16.36 0.45
N PHE A 374 -20.06 -17.18 -0.60
CA PHE A 374 -20.96 -18.30 -0.74
C PHE A 374 -20.24 -19.56 -1.16
N SER A 375 -20.64 -20.69 -0.58
CA SER A 375 -20.36 -21.99 -1.18
C SER A 375 -21.44 -22.33 -2.20
N VAL A 376 -21.03 -22.87 -3.34
CA VAL A 376 -21.93 -23.26 -4.44
C VAL A 376 -21.70 -24.74 -4.71
N PRO A 377 -22.60 -25.61 -4.21
CA PRO A 377 -22.52 -27.04 -4.46
C PRO A 377 -22.66 -27.39 -5.94
N SER A 378 -22.01 -28.48 -6.37
CA SER A 378 -22.05 -28.96 -7.75
C SER A 378 -23.43 -29.42 -8.24
N ASP A 379 -24.36 -29.74 -7.33
CA ASP A 379 -25.75 -30.11 -7.65
C ASP A 379 -26.63 -28.89 -7.97
N ASN A 380 -26.17 -27.67 -7.69
CA ASN A 380 -26.81 -26.46 -8.18
C ASN A 380 -26.67 -26.42 -9.71
N THR A 381 -27.78 -26.50 -10.42
CA THR A 381 -27.80 -26.57 -11.89
C THR A 381 -27.19 -25.33 -12.55
N ALA A 382 -27.25 -24.16 -11.90
CA ALA A 382 -26.60 -22.94 -12.36
C ALA A 382 -25.08 -22.94 -12.16
N ALA A 383 -24.55 -23.72 -11.22
CA ALA A 383 -23.10 -23.80 -10.98
C ALA A 383 -22.35 -24.23 -12.24
N SER A 384 -22.86 -25.25 -12.93
CA SER A 384 -22.25 -25.76 -14.17
C SER A 384 -22.28 -24.75 -15.32
N THR A 385 -23.31 -23.90 -15.39
CA THR A 385 -23.42 -22.83 -16.39
C THR A 385 -22.40 -21.73 -16.11
N VAL A 386 -22.25 -21.34 -14.84
CA VAL A 386 -21.27 -20.32 -14.43
C VAL A 386 -19.85 -20.82 -14.64
N THR A 387 -19.49 -22.01 -14.15
CA THR A 387 -18.13 -22.53 -14.30
C THR A 387 -17.74 -22.71 -15.76
N LYS A 388 -18.63 -23.24 -16.61
CA LYS A 388 -18.39 -23.35 -18.06
C LYS A 388 -18.30 -21.98 -18.74
N GLY A 389 -19.18 -21.04 -18.38
CA GLY A 389 -19.15 -19.68 -18.93
C GLY A 389 -17.84 -18.96 -18.61
N LEU A 390 -17.27 -19.21 -17.44
CA LEU A 390 -15.99 -18.67 -16.99
C LEU A 390 -14.77 -19.49 -17.47
N GLY A 391 -14.98 -20.63 -18.15
CA GLY A 391 -13.89 -21.49 -18.63
C GLY A 391 -13.16 -22.28 -17.54
N LEU A 392 -13.83 -22.55 -16.41
CA LEU A 392 -13.28 -23.28 -15.27
C LEU A 392 -13.48 -24.79 -15.42
N THR A 393 -12.47 -25.58 -15.05
CA THR A 393 -12.46 -27.04 -15.24
C THR A 393 -12.07 -27.84 -14.00
N GLY A 394 -11.68 -27.18 -12.91
CA GLY A 394 -11.29 -27.83 -11.67
C GLY A 394 -12.47 -28.35 -10.85
N ASP A 395 -12.17 -29.31 -9.98
CA ASP A 395 -13.17 -29.88 -9.06
C ASP A 395 -13.57 -28.91 -7.94
N VAL A 396 -12.66 -28.00 -7.57
CA VAL A 396 -12.86 -26.95 -6.56
C VAL A 396 -12.34 -25.65 -7.14
N GLU A 397 -13.20 -24.64 -7.19
CA GLU A 397 -12.87 -23.35 -7.80
C GLU A 397 -13.33 -22.20 -6.90
N ILE A 398 -12.47 -21.21 -6.67
CA ILE A 398 -12.86 -19.96 -6.00
C ILE A 398 -12.81 -18.83 -7.03
N VAL A 399 -13.91 -18.10 -7.17
CA VAL A 399 -13.99 -16.92 -8.04
C VAL A 399 -14.55 -15.71 -7.31
N ALA A 400 -14.13 -14.54 -7.78
CA ALA A 400 -14.72 -13.27 -7.40
C ALA A 400 -15.48 -12.72 -8.60
N VAL A 401 -16.75 -12.41 -8.44
CA VAL A 401 -17.61 -11.88 -9.51
C VAL A 401 -18.19 -10.55 -9.06
N ASN A 402 -18.26 -9.57 -9.97
CA ASN A 402 -18.99 -8.32 -9.76
C ASN A 402 -19.88 -8.08 -10.98
N ALA A 403 -21.15 -8.50 -10.86
CA ALA A 403 -22.12 -8.40 -11.94
C ALA A 403 -22.41 -6.94 -12.33
N ARG A 404 -22.50 -6.03 -11.35
CA ARG A 404 -22.72 -4.59 -11.60
C ARG A 404 -21.62 -3.93 -12.43
N ARG A 405 -20.37 -4.34 -12.28
CA ARG A 405 -19.21 -3.78 -13.01
C ARG A 405 -18.70 -4.70 -14.11
N GLY A 406 -19.38 -5.81 -14.38
CA GLY A 406 -19.08 -6.72 -15.50
C GLY A 406 -17.70 -7.35 -15.46
N TRP A 407 -17.16 -7.66 -14.27
CA TRP A 407 -15.85 -8.30 -14.17
C TRP A 407 -15.85 -9.51 -13.23
N TRP A 408 -14.92 -10.42 -13.47
CA TRP A 408 -14.63 -11.54 -12.58
C TRP A 408 -13.12 -11.82 -12.47
N ARG A 409 -12.76 -12.66 -11.50
CA ARG A 409 -11.40 -13.14 -11.26
C ARG A 409 -11.42 -14.57 -10.73
N HIS A 410 -10.40 -15.32 -11.10
CA HIS A 410 -10.14 -16.67 -10.61
C HIS A 410 -9.04 -16.67 -9.55
N TYR A 411 -9.18 -17.53 -8.54
CA TYR A 411 -8.13 -17.83 -7.57
C TYR A 411 -7.34 -19.05 -8.04
N GLU A 412 -6.05 -18.83 -8.33
CA GLU A 412 -5.10 -19.89 -8.67
C GLU A 412 -4.13 -20.05 -7.49
N GLY A 413 -4.41 -21.01 -6.61
CA GLY A 413 -3.59 -21.22 -5.41
C GLY A 413 -3.88 -22.54 -4.70
N ASP A 414 -3.31 -22.68 -3.51
CA ASP A 414 -3.32 -23.91 -2.71
C ASP A 414 -4.43 -23.98 -1.66
N PHE A 415 -5.35 -23.01 -1.69
CA PHE A 415 -6.46 -22.82 -0.74
C PHE A 415 -6.01 -22.60 0.71
N ASP A 416 -4.73 -22.29 0.95
CA ASP A 416 -4.26 -21.89 2.27
C ASP A 416 -4.88 -20.56 2.71
N VAL A 417 -5.14 -20.39 4.01
CA VAL A 417 -5.79 -19.19 4.54
C VAL A 417 -5.01 -17.92 4.17
N VAL A 418 -3.67 -17.96 4.19
CA VAL A 418 -2.82 -16.81 3.88
C VAL A 418 -2.88 -16.47 2.39
N SER A 419 -2.89 -17.48 1.52
CA SER A 419 -2.94 -17.27 0.07
C SER A 419 -4.33 -16.81 -0.39
N VAL A 420 -5.40 -17.38 0.17
CA VAL A 420 -6.80 -16.97 -0.05
C VAL A 420 -7.04 -15.57 0.51
N GLU A 421 -6.53 -15.25 1.71
CA GLU A 421 -6.60 -13.90 2.30
C GLU A 421 -5.91 -12.87 1.41
N SER A 422 -4.69 -13.17 0.96
CA SER A 422 -3.92 -12.28 0.07
C SER A 422 -4.68 -11.98 -1.23
N TRP A 423 -5.33 -12.99 -1.82
CA TRP A 423 -6.12 -12.83 -3.02
C TRP A 423 -7.42 -12.03 -2.79
N ILE A 424 -8.14 -12.29 -1.69
CA ILE A 424 -9.31 -11.51 -1.26
C ILE A 424 -8.93 -10.06 -0.98
N ASP A 425 -7.79 -9.83 -0.35
CA ASP A 425 -7.23 -8.50 -0.14
C ASP A 425 -6.93 -7.81 -1.46
N ALA A 426 -6.29 -8.49 -2.42
CA ALA A 426 -6.04 -7.93 -3.75
C ALA A 426 -7.35 -7.52 -4.45
N ILE A 427 -8.43 -8.29 -4.30
CA ILE A 427 -9.76 -7.94 -4.83
C ILE A 427 -10.33 -6.70 -4.14
N ARG A 428 -10.26 -6.65 -2.81
CA ARG A 428 -10.70 -5.50 -2.00
C ARG A 428 -9.94 -4.22 -2.36
N LEU A 429 -8.66 -4.36 -2.68
CA LEU A 429 -7.75 -3.27 -3.07
C LEU A 429 -7.84 -2.92 -4.56
N GLY A 430 -8.63 -3.64 -5.34
CA GLY A 430 -8.77 -3.42 -6.79
C GLY A 430 -7.52 -3.77 -7.60
N GLU A 431 -6.57 -4.49 -6.99
CA GLU A 431 -5.30 -4.93 -7.57
C GLU A 431 -5.48 -6.22 -8.40
N GLY A 432 -4.64 -6.43 -9.41
CA GLY A 432 -4.66 -7.62 -10.25
C GLY A 432 -5.53 -7.49 -11.52
N VAL A 433 -5.33 -8.43 -12.44
CA VAL A 433 -6.02 -8.44 -13.74
C VAL A 433 -7.48 -8.84 -13.53
N LYS A 434 -8.40 -8.05 -14.10
CA LYS A 434 -9.84 -8.31 -14.12
C LYS A 434 -10.22 -8.85 -15.49
N GLN A 435 -10.93 -9.96 -15.52
CA GLN A 435 -11.49 -10.51 -16.75
C GLN A 435 -12.91 -9.97 -16.94
N THR A 436 -13.30 -9.73 -18.19
CA THR A 436 -14.67 -9.33 -18.51
C THR A 436 -15.61 -10.50 -18.24
N LEU A 437 -16.74 -10.22 -17.60
CA LEU A 437 -17.77 -11.22 -17.34
C LEU A 437 -18.50 -11.54 -18.67
N PRO A 438 -18.61 -12.83 -19.07
CA PRO A 438 -19.33 -13.23 -20.27
C PRO A 438 -20.79 -12.75 -20.30
N GLU A 439 -21.27 -12.38 -21.49
CA GLU A 439 -22.67 -12.04 -21.74
C GLU A 439 -23.57 -13.27 -21.47
N GLY A 440 -24.69 -13.07 -20.78
CA GLY A 440 -25.65 -14.12 -20.42
C GLY A 440 -25.47 -14.74 -19.02
N LEU A 441 -24.43 -14.35 -18.26
CA LEU A 441 -24.29 -14.75 -16.85
C LEU A 441 -25.00 -13.81 -15.87
N VAL A 442 -25.34 -12.59 -16.28
CA VAL A 442 -26.05 -11.61 -15.45
C VAL A 442 -27.53 -11.58 -15.84
N VAL A 443 -28.41 -11.70 -14.86
CA VAL A 443 -29.85 -11.58 -15.09
C VAL A 443 -30.21 -10.08 -15.18
N GLU A 444 -30.69 -9.65 -16.35
CA GLU A 444 -31.30 -8.33 -16.50
C GLU A 444 -32.73 -8.36 -15.93
N GLU A 445 -33.05 -7.47 -14.99
CA GLU A 445 -34.41 -7.32 -14.49
C GLU A 445 -35.31 -6.82 -15.63
N VAL A 446 -36.31 -7.63 -16.01
CA VAL A 446 -37.43 -7.18 -16.83
C VAL A 446 -38.15 -6.08 -16.03
N LYS A 447 -38.17 -4.85 -16.57
CA LYS A 447 -39.00 -3.75 -16.07
C LYS A 447 -40.48 -4.17 -16.16
N THR A 448 -41.06 -4.59 -15.05
CA THR A 448 -42.51 -4.61 -14.89
C THR A 448 -42.97 -3.20 -14.58
N GLU A 449 -43.57 -2.54 -15.57
CA GLU A 449 -44.40 -1.35 -15.34
C GLU A 449 -45.53 -1.71 -14.38
N SER A 450 -45.63 -0.94 -13.30
CA SER A 450 -46.79 -0.96 -12.40
C SER A 450 -47.96 -0.32 -13.13
N ALA A 451 -48.94 -1.13 -13.51
CA ALA A 451 -50.28 -0.68 -13.83
C ALA A 451 -51.19 -0.99 -12.63
N GLU A 452 -51.65 0.08 -11.96
CA GLU A 452 -52.84 0.05 -11.12
C GLU A 452 -54.04 -0.35 -11.98
N GLU A 453 -54.71 -1.45 -11.62
CA GLU A 453 -55.96 -1.87 -12.23
C GLU A 453 -57.12 -1.52 -11.29
N SER A 454 -57.79 -0.41 -11.57
CA SER A 454 -59.14 -0.12 -11.07
C SER A 454 -60.17 -0.71 -12.04
N THR A 455 -60.91 -1.70 -11.54
CA THR A 455 -62.23 -2.19 -11.94
C THR A 455 -62.91 -1.62 -13.20
N ALA A 456 -63.14 -2.53 -14.16
CA ALA A 456 -64.37 -2.78 -14.93
C ALA A 456 -65.18 -1.61 -15.54
N SER A 457 -65.33 -1.59 -16.87
CA SER A 457 -66.61 -1.85 -17.55
C SER A 457 -66.49 -1.76 -19.08
N THR A 458 -67.05 -2.78 -19.74
CA THR A 458 -67.52 -2.98 -21.12
C THR A 458 -67.43 -1.85 -22.18
N ALA A 459 -66.98 -2.24 -23.39
CA ALA A 459 -67.74 -2.22 -24.67
C ALA A 459 -67.03 -1.59 -25.88
N ALA A 460 -66.92 -2.41 -26.93
CA ALA A 460 -67.21 -2.09 -28.34
C ALA A 460 -66.18 -1.31 -29.21
N THR A 461 -65.66 -2.08 -30.19
CA THR A 461 -65.57 -1.76 -31.63
C THR A 461 -64.33 -1.02 -32.18
N GLU A 462 -63.66 -1.74 -33.10
CA GLU A 462 -62.91 -1.35 -34.34
C GLU A 462 -63.01 0.10 -34.87
N PRO A 463 -62.17 0.53 -35.85
CA PRO A 463 -60.88 0.01 -36.33
C PRO A 463 -59.79 1.09 -36.61
N VAL A 464 -58.59 0.59 -36.88
CA VAL A 464 -57.41 1.17 -37.59
C VAL A 464 -57.88 1.86 -38.90
N PRO A 465 -57.30 2.98 -39.41
CA PRO A 465 -56.06 2.85 -40.21
C PRO A 465 -55.13 4.06 -40.48
N LYS A 466 -53.87 3.71 -40.84
CA LYS A 466 -53.04 4.28 -41.94
C LYS A 466 -52.54 5.74 -41.79
N SER A 467 -51.39 6.16 -42.32
CA SER A 467 -50.35 5.57 -43.17
C SER A 467 -49.18 6.57 -43.28
N GLU A 468 -47.98 6.02 -43.50
CA GLU A 468 -47.04 6.39 -44.58
C GLU A 468 -46.35 7.78 -44.65
N THR A 469 -45.01 7.70 -44.51
CA THR A 469 -44.03 7.97 -45.59
C THR A 469 -43.28 9.31 -45.61
N GLU A 470 -42.01 9.20 -45.16
CA GLU A 470 -40.77 9.38 -45.95
C GLU A 470 -40.36 10.78 -46.51
N ALA A 471 -39.35 11.37 -45.84
CA ALA A 471 -38.08 11.93 -46.37
C ALA A 471 -38.09 13.11 -47.40
N PRO A 472 -36.92 13.68 -47.79
CA PRO A 472 -35.84 14.30 -46.99
C PRO A 472 -35.33 15.66 -47.55
N LYS A 473 -34.44 16.31 -46.75
CA LYS A 473 -33.32 17.24 -47.08
C LYS A 473 -33.53 18.43 -48.06
N GLU A 474 -33.16 19.63 -47.60
CA GLU A 474 -32.10 20.48 -48.19
C GLU A 474 -31.79 21.72 -47.32
N THR A 475 -30.53 22.16 -47.33
CA THR A 475 -29.93 23.39 -46.75
C THR A 475 -29.52 24.33 -47.90
N PRO A 476 -28.96 25.55 -47.70
CA PRO A 476 -29.04 26.55 -46.63
C PRO A 476 -29.40 27.96 -47.18
N SER A 477 -29.52 28.99 -46.33
CA SER A 477 -29.45 30.38 -46.78
C SER A 477 -28.92 31.32 -45.69
N ASP A 478 -27.96 32.13 -46.10
CA ASP A 478 -27.36 33.26 -45.41
C ASP A 478 -28.37 34.26 -44.82
N ALA A 479 -28.01 34.84 -43.68
CA ALA A 479 -28.38 36.22 -43.35
C ALA A 479 -27.34 36.82 -42.38
N HIS A 480 -26.56 37.75 -42.92
CA HIS A 480 -25.99 38.88 -42.18
C HIS A 480 -27.10 39.61 -41.40
N ASP A 481 -26.83 40.01 -40.16
CA ASP A 481 -27.26 41.33 -39.69
C ASP A 481 -26.40 41.82 -38.52
N GLU A 482 -26.23 43.13 -38.48
CA GLU A 482 -25.37 43.93 -37.62
C GLU A 482 -25.90 44.01 -36.18
N LEU A 483 -24.99 43.96 -35.19
CA LEU A 483 -24.72 45.00 -34.17
C LEU A 483 -23.89 44.46 -33.00
#